data_AF-A0A921B981-F1
#
_entry.id   AF-A0A921B981-F1
#
_cell.length_a   1.000
_cell.length_b   1.000
_cell.length_c   1.000
_cell.angle_alpha   90.00
_cell.angle_beta   90.00
_cell.angle_gamma   90.00
#
_symmetry.space_group_name_H-M   'P 1'
#
loop_
_entity.id
_entity.type
_entity.pdbx_description
1 polymer ?
#
loop_
_entity_poly.entity_id
_entity_poly.type
_entity_poly.pdbx_seq_one_letter_code
_entity_poly.pdbx_strand_id
1 'polypeptide(L)'
;MPQKKNPDFAEVIKSKAALAHGFLSSLLGIQKGGLSGYNRDTQATKYLLMDLVRECEVAPIILQGVFESLTINTEKMRELCETDFMNSVDIADHLARKSKPVFSRVLPPTGEGSKTFSAGNKNHNCCIEESIGRVRSSSRNCRRSGRIT
;
A
#
# COMPACT_ATOMS: atom_id res chain seq x y z
N MET A 1 18.77 20.74 17.30
CA MET A 1 18.90 19.71 16.25
C MET A 1 18.38 20.28 14.93
N PRO A 2 19.23 20.88 14.08
CA PRO A 2 18.77 21.62 12.90
C PRO A 2 18.20 20.75 11.76
N GLN A 3 18.68 19.52 11.58
CA GLN A 3 18.15 18.62 10.54
C GLN A 3 16.85 17.89 10.92
N LYS A 4 16.47 17.88 12.20
CA LYS A 4 15.29 17.14 12.66
C LYS A 4 14.03 18.00 12.47
N LYS A 5 13.36 17.81 11.33
CA LYS A 5 12.01 18.35 11.10
C LYS A 5 10.98 17.29 11.54
N ASN A 6 10.16 17.62 12.52
CA ASN A 6 9.09 16.74 12.97
C ASN A 6 7.84 16.97 12.10
N PRO A 7 7.11 15.91 11.70
CA PRO A 7 5.88 16.04 10.93
C PRO A 7 4.68 16.40 11.84
N ASP A 8 4.79 17.49 12.61
CA ASP A 8 3.78 17.89 13.60
C ASP A 8 2.41 18.15 12.93
N PHE A 9 2.43 18.67 11.70
CA PHE A 9 1.22 18.86 10.89
C PHE A 9 0.45 17.55 10.66
N ALA A 10 1.16 16.45 10.39
CA ALA A 10 0.54 15.16 10.11
C ALA A 10 -0.05 14.54 11.38
N GLU A 11 0.62 14.74 12.52
CA GLU A 11 0.14 14.31 13.84
C GLU A 11 -1.17 15.02 14.22
N VAL A 12 -1.24 16.33 14.00
CA VAL A 12 -2.44 17.13 14.25
C VAL A 12 -3.59 16.75 13.31
N ILE A 13 -3.32 16.56 12.02
CA ILE A 13 -4.36 16.16 11.07
C ILE A 13 -4.90 14.76 11.41
N LYS A 14 -4.03 13.85 11.85
CA LYS A 14 -4.43 12.52 12.32
C LYS A 14 -5.37 12.59 13.52
N SER A 15 -5.10 13.45 14.51
CA SER A 15 -5.99 13.60 15.67
C SER A 15 -7.34 14.22 15.28
N LYS A 16 -7.35 15.19 14.35
CA LYS A 16 -8.58 15.76 13.79
C LYS A 16 -9.47 14.72 13.09
N ALA A 17 -8.89 13.73 12.42
CA ALA A 17 -9.65 12.62 11.84
C ALA A 17 -10.38 11.79 12.92
N ALA A 18 -9.72 11.52 14.05
CA ALA A 18 -10.34 10.83 15.19
C ALA A 18 -11.47 11.66 15.82
N LEU A 19 -11.29 12.98 15.93
CA LEU A 19 -12.34 13.90 16.39
C LEU A 19 -13.57 13.86 15.48
N ALA A 20 -13.38 13.89 14.15
CA ALA A 20 -14.47 13.80 13.19
C ALA A 20 -15.30 12.51 13.35
N HIS A 21 -14.62 11.39 13.65
CA HIS A 21 -15.28 10.12 13.94
C HIS A 21 -16.10 10.15 15.26
N GLY A 22 -15.62 10.90 16.26
CA GLY A 22 -16.35 11.16 17.50
C GLY A 22 -17.66 11.92 17.24
N PHE A 23 -17.59 13.02 16.47
CA PHE A 23 -18.77 13.80 16.08
C PHE A 23 -19.80 12.95 15.32
N LEU A 24 -19.36 12.11 14.37
CA LEU A 24 -20.23 11.18 13.66
C LEU A 24 -20.95 10.23 14.62
N SER A 25 -20.22 9.64 15.58
CA SER A 25 -20.81 8.72 16.56
C SER A 25 -21.87 9.42 17.42
N SER A 26 -21.62 10.66 17.83
CA SER A 26 -22.60 11.48 18.57
C SER A 26 -23.84 11.80 17.73
N LEU A 27 -23.67 12.19 16.46
CA LEU A 27 -24.76 12.49 15.55
C LEU A 27 -25.66 11.28 15.29
N LEU A 28 -25.04 10.12 15.05
CA LEU A 28 -25.76 8.85 14.90
C LEU A 28 -26.50 8.49 16.20
N GLY A 29 -25.88 8.74 17.36
CA GLY A 29 -26.50 8.51 18.67
C GLY A 29 -27.75 9.35 18.91
N ILE A 30 -27.73 10.64 18.55
CA ILE A 30 -28.89 11.55 18.69
C ILE A 30 -30.07 11.09 17.82
N GLN A 31 -29.78 10.63 16.60
CA GLN A 31 -30.84 10.24 15.66
C GLN A 31 -31.30 8.79 15.84
N LYS A 32 -30.55 7.97 16.58
CA LYS A 32 -30.87 6.55 16.80
C LYS A 32 -32.14 6.41 17.63
N GLY A 33 -33.16 5.81 17.03
CA GLY A 33 -34.45 5.59 17.70
C GLY A 33 -35.38 6.82 17.68
N GLY A 34 -35.07 7.84 16.87
CA GLY A 34 -35.95 8.98 16.68
C GLY A 34 -37.30 8.59 16.07
N LEU A 35 -38.38 9.07 16.68
CA LEU A 35 -39.73 8.96 16.13
C LEU A 35 -39.87 9.87 14.90
N SER A 36 -40.77 9.51 14.00
CA SER A 36 -41.06 10.30 12.80
C SER A 36 -41.61 11.68 13.16
N GLY A 37 -41.10 12.72 12.50
CA GLY A 37 -41.51 14.11 12.71
C GLY A 37 -40.41 14.96 13.34
N TYR A 38 -40.80 16.09 13.93
CA TYR A 38 -39.88 17.04 14.55
C TYR A 38 -39.63 16.67 16.03
N ASN A 39 -38.38 16.37 16.35
CA ASN A 39 -37.93 16.10 17.73
C ASN A 39 -37.03 17.24 18.21
N ARG A 40 -37.25 17.75 19.43
CA ARG A 40 -36.46 18.86 20.00
C ARG A 40 -34.98 18.49 20.19
N ASP A 41 -34.67 17.21 20.33
CA ASP A 41 -33.31 16.68 20.49
C ASP A 41 -32.41 16.98 19.28
N THR A 42 -33.01 17.12 18.09
CA THR A 42 -32.29 17.45 16.85
C THR A 42 -31.66 18.84 16.85
N GLN A 43 -32.00 19.70 17.82
CA GLN A 43 -31.38 21.02 17.95
C GLN A 43 -29.89 20.93 18.27
N ALA A 44 -29.45 19.91 19.01
CA ALA A 44 -28.04 19.71 19.36
C ALA A 44 -27.17 19.44 18.13
N THR A 45 -27.73 18.82 17.09
CA THR A 45 -27.05 18.48 15.82
C THR A 45 -26.47 19.71 15.13
N LYS A 46 -27.14 20.87 15.21
CA LYS A 46 -26.63 22.11 14.60
C LYS A 46 -25.28 22.51 15.18
N TYR A 47 -25.16 22.49 16.50
CA TYR A 47 -23.92 22.92 17.18
C TYR A 47 -22.78 21.93 16.89
N LEU A 48 -23.05 20.63 16.99
CA LEU A 48 -22.10 19.56 16.67
C LEU A 48 -21.56 19.66 15.24
N LEU A 49 -22.43 19.93 14.27
CA LEU A 49 -22.03 20.07 12.87
C LEU A 49 -21.16 21.31 12.65
N MET A 50 -21.52 22.44 13.28
CA MET A 50 -20.77 23.69 13.15
C MET A 50 -19.39 23.62 13.81
N ASP A 51 -19.25 22.88 14.91
CA ASP A 51 -17.96 22.61 15.56
C ASP A 51 -17.09 21.68 14.70
N LEU A 52 -17.68 20.61 14.16
CA LEU A 52 -16.99 19.70 13.25
C LEU A 52 -16.42 20.43 12.03
N VAL A 53 -17.24 21.26 11.37
CA VAL A 53 -16.81 22.01 10.18
C VAL A 53 -15.65 22.95 10.54
N ARG A 54 -15.77 23.73 11.62
CA ARG A 54 -14.70 24.64 12.06
C ARG A 54 -13.39 23.92 12.36
N GLU A 55 -13.46 22.74 12.97
CA GLU A 55 -12.25 21.96 13.26
C GLU A 55 -11.62 21.35 11.99
N CYS A 56 -12.44 20.89 11.04
CA CYS A 56 -11.96 20.23 9.83
C CYS A 56 -11.54 21.19 8.71
N GLU A 57 -12.07 22.41 8.67
CA GLU A 57 -11.83 23.39 7.59
C GLU A 57 -10.35 23.76 7.44
N VAL A 58 -9.60 23.79 8.53
CA VAL A 58 -8.17 24.18 8.53
C VAL A 58 -7.25 23.05 7.99
N ALA A 59 -7.67 21.79 8.11
CA ALA A 59 -6.86 20.64 7.71
C ALA A 59 -6.43 20.64 6.21
N PRO A 60 -7.33 20.86 5.23
CA PRO A 60 -6.94 20.91 3.82
C PRO A 60 -6.02 22.08 3.49
N ILE A 61 -6.18 23.23 4.15
CA ILE A 61 -5.33 24.42 3.94
C ILE A 61 -3.89 24.12 4.36
N ILE A 62 -3.70 23.46 5.52
CA ILE A 62 -2.38 23.05 5.99
C ILE A 62 -1.77 22.02 5.03
N LEU A 63 -2.54 21.02 4.59
CA LEU A 63 -2.06 20.00 3.66
C LEU A 63 -1.58 20.61 2.34
N GLN A 64 -2.30 21.59 1.81
CA GLN A 64 -1.90 22.30 0.60
C GLN A 64 -0.50 22.92 0.76
N GLY A 65 -0.25 23.68 1.85
CA GLY A 65 1.05 24.28 2.09
C GLY A 65 2.18 23.26 2.30
N VAL A 66 1.85 22.09 2.85
CA VAL A 66 2.81 20.98 2.96
C VAL A 66 3.19 20.46 1.57
N PHE A 67 2.22 20.22 0.69
CA PHE A 67 2.49 19.75 -0.67
C PHE A 67 3.28 20.76 -1.50
N GLU A 68 3.03 22.06 -1.32
CA GLU A 68 3.79 23.12 -2.00
C GLU A 68 5.25 23.18 -1.56
N SER A 69 5.55 22.85 -0.29
CA SER A 69 6.91 22.89 0.26
C SER A 69 7.64 21.54 0.24
N LEU A 70 6.98 20.47 -0.18
CA LEU A 70 7.49 19.11 -0.11
C LEU A 70 8.62 18.90 -1.14
N THR A 71 9.83 18.60 -0.64
CA THR A 71 10.96 18.21 -1.49
C THR A 71 11.13 16.69 -1.48
N ILE A 72 10.96 16.06 -2.63
CA ILE A 72 11.11 14.62 -2.80
C ILE A 72 12.54 14.28 -3.21
N ASN A 73 13.17 13.33 -2.53
CA ASN A 73 14.49 12.81 -2.92
C ASN A 73 14.31 11.57 -3.81
N THR A 74 14.27 11.79 -5.12
CA THR A 74 14.04 10.75 -6.13
C THR A 74 15.17 9.73 -6.18
N GLU A 75 16.41 10.13 -5.94
CA GLU A 75 17.56 9.23 -5.99
C GLU A 75 17.48 8.18 -4.89
N LYS A 76 17.25 8.62 -3.65
CA LYS A 76 17.07 7.72 -2.51
C LYS A 76 15.82 6.84 -2.65
N MET A 77 14.74 7.38 -3.23
CA MET A 77 13.56 6.58 -3.53
C MET A 77 13.86 5.46 -4.54
N ARG A 78 14.62 5.77 -5.59
CA ARG A 78 15.01 4.81 -6.61
C ARG A 78 15.92 3.72 -6.04
N GLU A 79 16.93 4.08 -5.27
CA GLU A 79 17.82 3.12 -4.60
C GLU A 79 17.01 2.11 -3.77
N LEU A 80 16.02 2.58 -2.99
CA LEU A 80 15.15 1.73 -2.18
C LEU A 80 14.23 0.83 -3.02
N CYS A 81 13.79 1.28 -4.19
CA CYS A 81 13.01 0.45 -5.11
C CYS A 81 13.84 -0.71 -5.69
N GLU A 82 15.14 -0.53 -5.88
CA GLU A 82 16.04 -1.55 -6.44
C GLU A 82 16.48 -2.59 -5.39
N THR A 83 16.55 -2.23 -4.10
CA THR A 83 17.07 -3.12 -3.04
C THR A 83 16.14 -4.25 -2.61
N ASP A 84 14.81 -4.07 -2.69
CA ASP A 84 13.84 -4.97 -2.02
C ASP A 84 13.15 -5.99 -2.95
N PHE A 85 13.74 -6.28 -4.12
CA PHE A 85 13.17 -7.24 -5.09
C PHE A 85 11.69 -6.98 -5.43
N MET A 86 11.28 -5.71 -5.48
CA MET A 86 9.89 -5.28 -5.75
C MET A 86 9.36 -5.85 -7.08
N ASN A 87 10.24 -6.06 -8.06
CA ASN A 87 9.88 -6.60 -9.39
C ASN A 87 9.67 -8.12 -9.42
N SER A 88 9.87 -8.83 -8.30
CA SER A 88 9.75 -10.30 -8.25
C SER A 88 8.34 -10.79 -8.58
N VAL A 89 7.31 -10.03 -8.20
CA VAL A 89 5.91 -10.32 -8.52
C VAL A 89 5.63 -10.15 -10.01
N ASP A 90 6.13 -9.09 -10.63
CA ASP A 90 5.96 -8.83 -12.07
C ASP A 90 6.68 -9.89 -12.92
N ILE A 91 7.86 -10.33 -12.47
CA ILE A 91 8.60 -11.42 -13.11
C ILE A 91 7.81 -12.73 -12.99
N ALA A 92 7.18 -13.01 -11.84
CA ALA A 92 6.33 -14.18 -11.65
C ALA A 92 5.08 -14.13 -12.55
N ASP A 93 4.40 -12.98 -12.64
CA ASP A 93 3.22 -12.83 -13.50
C ASP A 93 3.58 -12.95 -15.00
N HIS A 94 4.70 -12.37 -15.42
CA HIS A 94 5.20 -12.50 -16.79
C HIS A 94 5.54 -13.94 -17.17
N LEU A 95 6.15 -14.70 -16.25
CA LEU A 95 6.44 -16.12 -16.45
C LEU A 95 5.16 -16.97 -16.48
N ALA A 96 4.18 -16.65 -15.63
CA ALA A 96 2.86 -17.30 -15.61
C ALA A 96 2.00 -17.00 -16.85
N ARG A 97 2.24 -15.89 -17.55
CA ARG A 97 1.58 -15.58 -18.83
C ARG A 97 2.24 -16.23 -20.04
N LYS A 98 3.59 -16.31 -20.05
CA LYS A 98 4.36 -16.91 -21.16
C LYS A 98 4.39 -18.43 -21.14
N SER A 99 4.24 -19.03 -19.97
CA SER A 99 4.11 -20.47 -19.81
C SER A 99 2.69 -20.75 -19.31
N LYS A 100 2.08 -21.90 -19.62
CA LYS A 100 0.75 -22.28 -19.10
C LYS A 100 0.75 -22.99 -17.72
N PRO A 101 1.74 -22.91 -16.81
CA PRO A 101 1.61 -23.57 -15.52
C PRO A 101 0.69 -22.77 -14.60
N VAL A 102 0.00 -23.51 -13.73
CA VAL A 102 -0.81 -22.98 -12.65
C VAL A 102 0.07 -22.12 -11.72
N PHE A 103 -0.41 -20.93 -11.34
CA PHE A 103 0.28 -19.90 -10.55
C PHE A 103 1.07 -20.45 -9.33
N SER A 104 0.56 -21.51 -8.68
CA SER A 104 1.19 -22.21 -7.55
C SER A 104 2.54 -22.88 -7.87
N ARG A 105 2.85 -23.12 -9.15
CA ARG A 105 4.12 -23.74 -9.58
C ARG A 105 5.19 -22.71 -9.92
N VAL A 106 4.79 -21.46 -10.17
CA VAL A 106 5.68 -20.36 -10.56
C VAL A 106 6.30 -19.69 -9.34
N LEU A 107 5.52 -19.54 -8.27
CA LEU A 107 5.99 -19.13 -6.95
C LEU A 107 6.07 -20.37 -6.05
N PRO A 108 7.27 -20.89 -5.70
CA PRO A 108 7.35 -21.95 -4.70
C PRO A 108 6.75 -21.45 -3.36
N PRO A 109 6.14 -22.34 -2.55
CA PRO A 109 5.49 -21.99 -1.28
C PRO A 109 6.43 -21.46 -0.19
N THR A 110 7.71 -21.30 -0.50
CA THR A 110 8.74 -20.82 0.41
C THR A 110 9.63 -19.82 -0.33
N GLY A 111 10.00 -18.73 0.36
CA GLY A 111 10.87 -17.64 -0.11
C GLY A 111 12.31 -18.07 -0.43
N GLU A 112 12.50 -19.18 -1.14
CA GLU A 112 13.78 -19.66 -1.65
C GLU A 112 14.15 -18.98 -2.98
N GLY A 113 13.16 -18.49 -3.73
CA GLY A 113 13.38 -17.70 -4.96
C GLY A 113 14.10 -16.37 -4.69
N SER A 114 13.84 -15.73 -3.55
CA SER A 114 14.51 -14.48 -3.17
C SER A 114 15.96 -14.70 -2.72
N LYS A 115 16.26 -15.86 -2.10
CA LYS A 115 17.62 -16.19 -1.61
C LYS A 115 18.62 -16.44 -2.74
N THR A 116 18.18 -16.97 -3.88
CA THR A 116 19.07 -17.16 -5.05
C THR A 116 19.36 -15.87 -5.80
N PHE A 117 18.49 -14.86 -5.69
CA PHE A 117 18.68 -13.52 -6.28
C PHE A 117 19.62 -12.63 -5.45
N SER A 118 19.73 -12.88 -4.14
CA SER A 118 20.61 -12.12 -3.22
C SER A 118 22.11 -12.33 -3.45
N ALA A 119 22.52 -13.34 -4.23
CA ALA A 119 23.93 -13.68 -4.46
C ALA A 119 24.59 -12.94 -5.65
N GLY A 120 23.82 -12.19 -6.44
CA GLY A 120 24.31 -11.55 -7.66
C GLY A 120 24.09 -10.05 -7.68
N ASN A 121 25.11 -9.28 -7.30
CA ASN A 121 25.19 -7.84 -7.56
C ASN A 121 25.45 -7.56 -9.05
N LYS A 122 24.56 -8.04 -9.93
CA LYS A 122 24.63 -7.86 -11.38
C LYS A 122 23.22 -7.64 -11.92
N ASN A 123 23.03 -6.49 -12.56
CA ASN A 123 21.89 -6.09 -13.40
C ASN A 123 20.76 -7.13 -13.50
N HIS A 124 19.57 -6.81 -12.96
CA HIS A 124 18.40 -7.69 -12.90
C HIS A 124 18.04 -8.36 -14.25
N ASN A 125 18.39 -7.75 -15.39
CA ASN A 125 18.22 -8.35 -16.72
C ASN A 125 19.06 -9.62 -16.96
N CYS A 126 20.23 -9.76 -16.32
CA CYS A 126 21.10 -10.93 -16.46
C CYS A 126 20.53 -12.17 -15.75
N CYS A 127 19.88 -12.00 -14.60
CA CYS A 127 19.27 -13.10 -13.84
C CYS A 127 17.98 -13.64 -14.48
N ILE A 128 17.28 -12.83 -15.29
CA ILE A 128 16.09 -13.25 -16.04
C ILE A 128 16.46 -14.31 -17.09
N GLU A 129 17.56 -14.15 -17.82
CA GLU A 129 17.99 -15.12 -18.84
C GLU A 129 18.42 -16.47 -18.22
N GLU A 130 19.14 -16.45 -17.10
CA GLU A 130 19.54 -17.67 -16.38
C GLU A 130 18.32 -18.43 -15.80
N SER A 131 17.33 -17.70 -15.28
CA SER A 131 16.10 -18.28 -14.72
C SER A 131 15.21 -18.91 -15.81
N ILE A 132 15.07 -18.24 -16.95
CA ILE A 132 14.38 -18.79 -18.13
C ILE A 132 15.12 -20.02 -18.67
N GLY A 133 16.45 -20.02 -18.64
CA GLY A 133 17.30 -21.16 -18.98
C GLY A 133 17.04 -22.40 -18.11
N ARG A 134 16.90 -22.23 -16.79
CA ARG A 134 16.58 -23.31 -15.84
C ARG A 134 15.15 -23.84 -15.99
N VAL A 135 14.16 -23.00 -16.27
CA VAL A 135 12.78 -23.44 -16.54
C VAL A 135 12.71 -24.22 -17.87
N ARG A 136 13.46 -23.80 -18.89
CA ARG A 136 13.56 -24.52 -20.19
C ARG A 136 14.28 -25.87 -20.09
N SER A 137 15.30 -26.01 -19.24
CA SER A 137 15.98 -27.29 -19.03
C SER A 137 15.14 -28.27 -18.19
N SER A 138 14.44 -27.77 -17.17
CA SER A 138 13.55 -28.58 -16.32
C SER A 138 12.32 -29.08 -17.09
N SER A 139 11.74 -28.27 -17.99
CA SER A 139 10.65 -28.69 -18.88
C SER A 139 11.07 -29.68 -19.99
N ARG A 140 12.33 -29.65 -20.45
CA ARG A 140 12.87 -30.68 -21.36
C ARG A 140 13.10 -32.02 -20.66
N ASN A 141 13.54 -32.03 -19.40
CA ASN A 141 13.69 -33.25 -18.63
C ASN A 141 12.34 -33.89 -18.28
N CYS A 142 11.31 -33.10 -17.99
CA CYS A 142 9.97 -33.60 -17.67
C CYS A 142 9.27 -34.24 -18.89
N ARG A 143 9.54 -33.79 -20.13
CA ARG A 143 9.03 -34.44 -21.36
C ARG A 143 9.71 -35.77 -21.68
N ARG A 144 10.91 -36.05 -21.16
CA ARG A 144 11.58 -37.36 -21.32
C ARG A 144 11.20 -38.37 -20.24
N SER A 145 10.77 -37.91 -19.07
CA SER A 145 10.26 -38.78 -18.01
C SER A 145 8.73 -38.85 -18.06
N GLY A 146 8.18 -39.72 -18.90
CA GLY A 146 6.76 -40.10 -18.85
C GLY A 146 6.42 -40.86 -17.55
N ARG A 147 6.30 -40.14 -16.43
CA ARG A 147 5.66 -40.55 -15.16
C ARG A 147 4.77 -39.38 -14.73
N ILE A 148 3.49 -39.42 -15.07
CA ILE A 148 2.34 -39.96 -14.29
C ILE A 148 2.07 -39.13 -13.02
N THR A 149 0.77 -38.87 -12.78
CA THR A 149 0.10 -38.48 -11.51
C THR A 149 0.43 -37.13 -10.90
#